data_AF-A0A7C4B8D1-F1
#
_entry.id   AF-A0A7C4B8D1-F1
#
_cell.length_a   1.000
_cell.length_b   1.000
_cell.length_c   1.000
_cell.angle_alpha   90.00
_cell.angle_beta   90.00
_cell.angle_gamma   90.00
#
_symmetry.space_group_name_H-M   'P 1'
#
loop_
_entity.id
_entity.type
_entity.pdbx_description
1 polymer ?
#
loop_
_entity_poly.entity_id
_entity_poly.type
_entity_poly.pdbx_seq_one_letter_code
_entity_poly.pdbx_strand_id
1 'polypeptide(L)'
;MTAKTAVKKIAFNLKENSACALCYVLGWVSGLAFLLAEKENKKVRFHAMQSLIFFGGGTILLIMPVFWILWPLVMIVNFVVWLMAIYKTYNGEEFELPVVGKIAKERV
;
A
#
# COMPACT_ATOMS: atom_id res chain seq x y z
N MET A 1 -23.79 31.44 -2.48
CA MET A 1 -22.68 31.24 -1.53
C MET A 1 -22.15 29.82 -1.71
N THR A 2 -21.10 29.63 -2.50
CA THR A 2 -20.47 28.31 -2.70
C THR A 2 -19.67 27.97 -1.44
N ALA A 3 -20.15 27.02 -0.64
CA ALA A 3 -19.36 26.44 0.43
C ALA A 3 -18.07 25.90 -0.18
N LYS A 4 -16.93 26.52 0.12
CA LYS A 4 -15.62 25.91 -0.14
C LYS A 4 -15.59 24.64 0.69
N THR A 5 -15.78 23.49 0.06
CA THR A 5 -15.57 22.18 0.69
C THR A 5 -14.18 22.23 1.31
N ALA A 6 -14.09 22.25 2.65
CA ALA A 6 -12.81 22.24 3.33
C ALA A 6 -12.08 20.97 2.91
N VAL A 7 -10.96 21.11 2.18
CA VAL A 7 -10.15 19.97 1.76
C VAL A 7 -9.68 19.28 3.02
N LYS A 8 -10.13 18.04 3.23
CA LYS A 8 -9.79 17.28 4.41
C LYS A 8 -8.30 16.97 4.39
N LYS A 9 -7.61 17.31 5.49
CA LYS A 9 -6.18 17.13 5.61
C LYS A 9 -5.87 15.63 5.69
N ILE A 10 -5.03 15.15 4.78
CA ILE A 10 -4.50 13.78 4.77
C ILE A 10 -3.40 13.67 5.82
N ALA A 11 -3.20 12.48 6.38
CA ALA A 11 -2.12 12.16 7.32
C ALA A 11 -0.77 12.75 6.85
N PHE A 12 -0.02 13.30 7.81
CA PHE A 12 1.26 13.99 7.59
C PHE A 12 1.21 15.21 6.65
N ASN A 13 0.00 15.75 6.37
CA ASN A 13 -0.20 16.90 5.48
C ASN A 13 0.30 16.67 4.05
N LEU A 14 0.21 15.44 3.56
CA LEU A 14 0.68 15.05 2.24
C LEU A 14 -0.40 15.21 1.17
N LYS A 15 0.03 15.27 -0.09
CA LYS A 15 -0.88 15.05 -1.23
C LYS A 15 -1.32 13.59 -1.24
N GLU A 16 -2.56 13.32 -1.67
CA GLU A 16 -3.14 11.96 -1.67
C GLU A 16 -2.26 10.94 -2.38
N ASN A 17 -1.85 11.24 -3.62
CA ASN A 17 -1.01 10.34 -4.42
C ASN A 17 0.35 10.06 -3.76
N SER A 18 0.95 11.08 -3.12
CA SER A 18 2.21 10.93 -2.38
C SER A 18 2.01 10.08 -1.13
N ALA A 19 0.91 10.27 -0.39
CA ALA A 19 0.56 9.43 0.75
C ALA A 19 0.36 7.96 0.32
N CYS A 20 -0.38 7.72 -0.77
CA CYS A 20 -0.57 6.39 -1.34
C CYS A 20 0.76 5.72 -1.73
N ALA A 21 1.67 6.45 -2.38
CA ALA A 21 2.99 5.92 -2.73
C ALA A 21 3.84 5.60 -1.50
N LEU A 22 3.83 6.48 -0.50
CA LEU A 22 4.58 6.31 0.74
C LEU A 22 4.10 5.11 1.55
N CYS A 23 2.85 4.65 1.40
CA CYS A 23 2.39 3.38 1.99
C CYS A 23 3.28 2.19 1.62
N TYR A 24 3.93 2.20 0.45
CA TYR A 24 4.73 1.08 -0.06
C TYR A 24 6.24 1.21 0.21
N VAL A 25 6.76 2.42 0.50
CA VAL A 25 8.22 2.68 0.51
C VAL A 25 8.98 1.84 1.53
N LEU A 26 8.44 1.68 2.74
CA LEU A 26 9.02 0.84 3.80
C LEU A 26 8.25 -0.48 3.96
N GLY A 27 7.60 -0.92 2.88
CA GLY A 27 6.76 -2.11 2.87
C GLY A 27 5.63 -2.04 3.89
N TRP A 28 5.46 -3.12 4.66
CA TRP A 28 4.36 -3.23 5.62
C TRP A 28 4.47 -2.23 6.77
N VAL A 29 5.68 -1.72 7.09
CA VAL A 29 5.90 -0.75 8.18
C VAL A 29 5.25 0.59 7.83
N SER A 30 5.50 1.11 6.63
CA SER A 30 4.84 2.34 6.16
C SER A 30 3.34 2.13 5.98
N GLY A 31 2.91 0.97 5.47
CA GLY A 31 1.48 0.63 5.38
C GLY A 31 0.78 0.67 6.74
N LEU A 32 1.39 0.09 7.78
CA LEU A 32 0.87 0.15 9.14
C LEU A 32 0.81 1.58 9.69
N ALA A 33 1.88 2.36 9.50
CA ALA A 33 1.93 3.75 9.95
C ALA A 33 0.78 4.59 9.34
N PHE A 34 0.53 4.45 8.03
CA PHE A 34 -0.57 5.15 7.37
C PHE A 34 -1.95 4.63 7.78
N LEU A 35 -2.14 3.33 8.03
CA LEU A 35 -3.41 2.82 8.57
C LEU A 35 -3.74 3.38 9.97
N LEU A 36 -2.71 3.58 10.79
CA LEU A 36 -2.86 4.17 12.11
C LEU A 36 -3.10 5.67 12.05
N ALA A 37 -2.40 6.39 11.17
CA ALA A 37 -2.48 7.84 11.06
C ALA A 37 -3.69 8.35 10.24
N GLU A 38 -4.08 7.64 9.18
CA GLU A 38 -5.15 8.04 8.26
C GLU A 38 -6.46 7.31 8.58
N LYS A 39 -7.53 8.07 8.85
CA LYS A 39 -8.85 7.55 9.27
C LYS A 39 -9.96 7.83 8.26
N GLU A 40 -9.71 8.72 7.32
CA GLU A 40 -10.76 9.39 6.54
C GLU A 40 -10.60 9.08 5.06
N ASN A 41 -9.37 9.19 4.57
CA ASN A 41 -9.08 8.98 3.17
C ASN A 41 -9.06 7.49 2.82
N LYS A 42 -10.17 7.01 2.22
CA LYS A 42 -10.32 5.60 1.82
C LYS A 42 -9.24 5.13 0.84
N LYS A 43 -8.78 5.98 -0.08
CA LYS A 43 -7.77 5.62 -1.08
C LYS A 43 -6.40 5.38 -0.43
N VAL A 44 -5.98 6.29 0.46
CA VAL A 44 -4.74 6.14 1.23
C VAL A 44 -4.82 4.91 2.13
N ARG A 45 -5.95 4.70 2.82
CA ARG A 45 -6.16 3.52 3.67
C ARG A 45 -6.16 2.21 2.88
N PHE A 46 -6.73 2.21 1.66
CA PHE A 46 -6.67 1.07 0.74
C PHE A 46 -5.22 0.71 0.41
N HIS A 47 -4.41 1.68 -0.02
CA HIS A 47 -3.01 1.44 -0.35
C HIS A 47 -2.18 1.04 0.88
N ALA A 48 -2.50 1.60 2.05
CA ALA A 48 -1.89 1.25 3.32
C ALA A 48 -2.19 -0.21 3.72
N MET A 49 -3.46 -0.65 3.59
CA MET A 49 -3.87 -2.04 3.82
C MET A 49 -3.29 -3.01 2.79
N GLN A 50 -3.30 -2.64 1.50
CA GLN A 50 -2.69 -3.44 0.44
C GLN A 50 -1.18 -3.64 0.72
N SER A 51 -0.47 -2.60 1.14
CA SER A 51 0.95 -2.68 1.52
C SER A 51 1.16 -3.59 2.74
N LEU A 52 0.35 -3.42 3.79
CA LEU A 52 0.42 -4.24 5.00
C LEU A 52 0.23 -5.73 4.70
N ILE A 53 -0.81 -6.08 3.93
CA ILE A 53 -1.10 -7.49 3.60
C ILE A 53 -0.03 -8.06 2.66
N PHE A 54 0.36 -7.33 1.61
CA PHE A 54 1.32 -7.81 0.62
C PHE A 54 2.71 -8.09 1.25
N PHE A 55 3.29 -7.08 1.91
CA PHE A 55 4.63 -7.22 2.48
C PHE A 55 4.65 -7.96 3.82
N GLY A 56 3.61 -7.80 4.64
CA GLY A 56 3.49 -8.50 5.92
C GLY A 56 3.24 -10.00 5.71
N GLY A 57 2.27 -10.34 4.87
CA GLY A 57 2.02 -11.73 4.45
C GLY A 57 3.22 -12.33 3.73
N GLY A 58 3.85 -11.56 2.84
CA GLY A 58 5.10 -11.94 2.18
C GLY A 58 6.19 -12.32 3.18
N THR A 59 6.42 -11.50 4.21
CA THR A 59 7.43 -11.75 5.27
C THR A 59 7.17 -13.05 6.01
N ILE A 60 5.90 -13.36 6.32
CA ILE A 60 5.52 -14.60 7.02
C ILE A 60 5.80 -15.83 6.15
N LEU A 61 5.51 -15.78 4.85
CA LEU A 61 5.77 -16.89 3.92
C LEU A 61 7.27 -17.23 3.83
N LEU A 62 8.16 -16.27 4.06
CA LEU A 62 9.62 -16.49 3.99
C LEU A 62 10.13 -17.38 5.11
N ILE A 63 9.40 -17.43 6.22
CA ILE A 63 9.75 -18.22 7.40
C ILE A 63 9.57 -19.73 7.08
N MET A 64 8.77 -20.09 6.09
CA MET A 64 8.51 -21.48 5.72
C MET A 64 9.59 -22.01 4.74
N PRO A 65 10.36 -23.07 5.11
CA PRO A 65 11.48 -23.57 4.30
C PRO A 65 11.12 -24.03 2.89
N VAL A 66 9.86 -24.45 2.68
CA VAL A 66 9.35 -24.92 1.39
C VAL A 66 9.43 -23.85 0.28
N PHE A 67 9.45 -22.57 0.62
CA PHE A 67 9.51 -21.47 -0.35
C PHE A 67 10.93 -21.02 -0.69
N TRP A 68 11.97 -21.54 -0.03
CA TRP A 68 13.35 -21.08 -0.23
C TRP A 68 13.90 -21.38 -1.62
N ILE A 69 13.46 -22.47 -2.25
CA ILE A 69 13.91 -22.81 -3.61
C ILE A 69 13.36 -21.85 -4.68
N LEU A 70 12.19 -21.24 -4.44
CA LEU A 70 11.59 -20.25 -5.35
C LEU A 70 11.98 -18.80 -5.00
N TRP A 71 12.79 -18.63 -3.96
CA TRP A 71 13.11 -17.33 -3.37
C TRP A 71 13.67 -16.30 -4.35
N PRO A 72 14.64 -16.64 -5.23
CA PRO A 72 15.18 -15.68 -6.19
C PRO A 72 14.12 -15.13 -7.14
N LEU A 73 13.19 -15.98 -7.59
CA LEU A 73 12.11 -15.57 -8.50
C LEU A 73 11.08 -14.69 -7.78
N VAL A 74 10.71 -15.07 -6.55
CA VAL A 74 9.80 -14.28 -5.71
C VAL A 74 10.36 -12.88 -5.46
N MET A 75 11.66 -12.75 -5.19
CA MET A 75 12.32 -11.46 -4.98
C MET A 75 12.23 -10.55 -6.20
N ILE A 76 12.45 -11.07 -7.40
CA ILE A 76 12.36 -10.28 -8.64
C ILE A 76 10.93 -9.81 -8.86
N VAL A 77 9.94 -10.71 -8.76
CA VAL A 77 8.52 -10.36 -8.94
C VAL A 77 8.09 -9.33 -7.90
N ASN A 78 8.45 -9.54 -6.63
CA ASN A 78 8.15 -8.63 -5.54
C ASN A 78 8.77 -7.24 -5.75
N PHE A 79 10.03 -7.19 -6.21
CA PHE A 79 10.71 -5.94 -6.51
C PHE A 79 10.05 -5.16 -7.64
N VAL A 80 9.65 -5.85 -8.71
CA VAL A 80 8.92 -5.22 -9.83
C VAL A 80 7.55 -4.72 -9.37
N VAL A 81 6.80 -5.51 -8.61
CA VAL A 81 5.49 -5.11 -8.05
C VAL A 81 5.64 -3.90 -7.13
N TRP A 82 6.67 -3.87 -6.29
CA TRP A 82 6.96 -2.76 -5.38
C TRP A 82 7.22 -1.45 -6.13
N LEU A 83 8.07 -1.48 -7.16
CA LEU A 83 8.34 -0.30 -7.99
C LEU A 83 7.08 0.16 -8.74
N MET A 84 6.32 -0.77 -9.31
CA MET A 84 5.05 -0.43 -9.99
C MET A 84 4.04 0.19 -9.03
N ALA A 85 3.92 -0.33 -7.81
CA ALA A 85 3.01 0.21 -6.81
C ALA A 85 3.38 1.66 -6.45
N ILE A 86 4.66 1.94 -6.18
CA ILE A 86 5.12 3.30 -5.90
C ILE A 86 4.86 4.21 -7.11
N TYR A 87 5.31 3.81 -8.30
CA TYR A 87 5.22 4.64 -9.51
C TYR A 87 3.77 4.98 -9.88
N LYS A 88 2.91 3.97 -9.97
CA LYS A 88 1.51 4.15 -10.37
C LYS A 88 0.74 5.01 -9.37
N THR A 89 0.90 4.74 -8.08
CA THR A 89 0.17 5.48 -7.04
C THR A 89 0.67 6.91 -6.88
N TYR A 90 1.97 7.14 -7.08
CA TYR A 90 2.53 8.49 -7.13
C TYR A 90 1.94 9.31 -8.29
N ASN A 91 1.72 8.68 -9.46
CA ASN A 91 1.04 9.28 -10.61
C ASN A 91 -0.49 9.38 -10.43
N GLY A 92 -1.04 8.89 -9.32
CA GLY A 92 -2.46 8.98 -8.96
C GLY A 92 -3.33 7.83 -9.44
N GLU A 93 -2.75 6.83 -10.12
CA GLU A 93 -3.45 5.59 -10.45
C GLU A 93 -3.74 4.80 -9.18
N GLU A 94 -4.98 4.33 -9.03
CA GLU A 94 -5.35 3.39 -7.99
C GLU A 94 -4.88 1.98 -8.39
N PHE A 95 -3.61 1.69 -8.13
CA PHE A 95 -3.02 0.40 -8.46
C PHE A 95 -3.51 -0.70 -7.50
N GLU A 96 -4.38 -1.57 -8.01
CA GLU A 96 -4.94 -2.70 -7.28
C GLU A 96 -4.25 -4.02 -7.67
N LEU A 97 -3.76 -4.76 -6.67
CA LEU A 97 -3.25 -6.11 -6.88
C LEU A 97 -4.39 -7.12 -6.99
N PRO A 98 -4.37 -8.10 -7.92
CA PRO A 98 -5.53 -8.95 -8.21
C PRO A 98 -6.12 -9.72 -7.02
N VAL A 99 -5.25 -10.17 -6.11
CA VAL A 99 -5.65 -10.93 -4.91
C VAL A 99 -5.63 -10.02 -3.69
N VAL A 100 -4.48 -9.41 -3.40
CA VAL A 100 -4.30 -8.57 -2.21
C VAL A 100 -5.17 -7.32 -2.23
N GLY A 101 -5.37 -6.70 -3.39
CA GLY A 101 -6.18 -5.51 -3.53
C GLY A 101 -7.65 -5.74 -3.17
N LYS A 102 -8.23 -6.88 -3.62
CA LYS A 102 -9.60 -7.25 -3.24
C LYS A 102 -9.75 -7.41 -1.73
N ILE A 103 -8.80 -8.11 -1.10
CA ILE A 103 -8.78 -8.29 0.36
C ILE A 103 -8.62 -6.94 1.07
N ALA A 104 -7.76 -6.06 0.55
CA ALA A 104 -7.55 -4.74 1.13
C ALA A 104 -8.82 -3.87 1.06
N LYS A 105 -9.57 -3.91 -0.05
CA LYS A 105 -10.84 -3.18 -0.21
C LYS A 105 -11.90 -3.61 0.81
N GLU A 106 -11.95 -4.90 1.15
CA GLU A 106 -12.90 -5.42 2.15
C GLU A 106 -12.58 -4.99 3.59
N ARG A 107 -11.38 -4.46 3.85
CA ARG A 107 -10.87 -4.19 5.21
C ARG A 107 -10.77 -2.70 5.55
N VAL A 108 -11.24 -1.81 4.66
CA VAL A 108 -11.01 -0.35 4.75
C VAL A 108 -12.29 0.46 4.74
#